data_AF-A0A9D7WLG3-F1
#
_entry.id   AF-A0A9D7WLG3-F1
#
_cell.length_a   1.000
_cell.length_b   1.000
_cell.length_c   1.000
_cell.angle_alpha   90.00
_cell.angle_beta   90.00
_cell.angle_gamma   90.00
#
_symmetry.space_group_name_H-M   'P 1'
#
loop_
_entity.id
_entity.type
_entity.pdbx_description
1 polymer ?
#
loop_
_entity_poly.entity_id
_entity_poly.type
_entity_poly.pdbx_seq_one_letter_code
_entity_poly.pdbx_strand_id
1 'polypeptide(L)' 'MTINIAINGFGRIGRMVLRSLIENNVKGLNVVALNDLGS' A
#
# COMPACT_ATOMS: atom_id res chain seq x y z
N MET A 1 6.05 1.96 -17.05
CA MET A 1 7.05 1.66 -16.01
C MET A 1 6.34 1.68 -14.66
N THR A 2 6.47 0.63 -13.87
CA THR A 2 5.80 0.49 -12.56
C THR A 2 6.86 0.46 -11.46
N ILE A 3 6.64 1.25 -10.42
CA ILE A 3 7.50 1.30 -9.24
C ILE A 3 6.94 0.29 -8.24
N ASN A 4 7.79 -0.65 -7.84
CA ASN A 4 7.44 -1.61 -6.80
C ASN A 4 7.64 -0.94 -5.43
N ILE A 5 6.58 -0.95 -4.62
CA ILE A 5 6.58 -0.36 -3.28
C ILE A 5 6.12 -1.38 -2.24
N ALA A 6 6.57 -1.23 -1.00
CA ALA A 6 6.09 -1.98 0.14
C ALA A 6 5.53 -1.03 1.21
N ILE A 7 4.54 -1.48 1.97
CA ILE A 7 3.99 -0.73 3.11
C ILE A 7 4.49 -1.38 4.40
N ASN A 8 5.35 -0.69 5.15
CA ASN A 8 5.80 -1.11 6.47
C ASN A 8 5.04 -0.33 7.56
N GLY A 9 4.17 -1.04 8.29
CA GLY A 9 3.18 -0.48 9.21
C GLY A 9 1.78 -0.45 8.58
N PHE A 10 1.10 -1.60 8.58
CA PHE A 10 -0.25 -1.77 8.01
C PHE A 10 -1.38 -1.48 9.01
N GLY A 11 -1.15 -0.50 9.89
CA GLY A 11 -2.16 0.06 10.79
C GLY A 11 -3.19 0.92 10.07
N ARG A 12 -3.78 1.90 10.78
CA ARG A 12 -4.84 2.76 10.21
C ARG A 12 -4.40 3.49 8.94
N ILE A 13 -3.19 4.05 8.91
CA ILE A 13 -2.68 4.80 7.75
C ILE A 13 -2.30 3.87 6.60
N GLY A 14 -1.56 2.78 6.86
CA GLY A 14 -1.18 1.83 5.80
C GLY A 14 -2.39 1.25 5.05
N ARG A 15 -3.47 0.94 5.77
CA ARG A 15 -4.74 0.51 5.16
C ARG A 15 -5.41 1.59 4.32
N MET A 16 -5.43 2.84 4.79
CA MET A 16 -6.01 3.97 4.03
C MET A 16 -5.19 4.30 2.78
N VAL A 17 -3.86 4.17 2.85
CA VAL A 17 -2.99 4.34 1.68
C VAL A 17 -3.28 3.28 0.63
N LEU A 18 -3.29 1.99 1.00
CA LEU A 18 -3.61 0.92 0.05
C LEU A 18 -5.02 1.11 -0.55
N ARG A 19 -6.00 1.45 0.28
CA ARG A 19 -7.36 1.76 -0.15
C ARG A 19 -7.38 2.90 -1.17
N SER A 20 -6.74 4.02 -0.87
CA SER A 20 -6.68 5.18 -1.76
C SER A 20 -6.02 4.85 -3.10
N LEU A 21 -4.95 4.05 -3.11
CA LEU A 21 -4.29 3.61 -4.34
C LEU A 21 -5.25 2.82 -5.25
N ILE A 22 -6.06 1.94 -4.66
CA ILE A 22 -7.04 1.12 -5.39
C ILE A 22 -8.23 1.97 -5.86
N GLU A 23 -8.83 2.75 -4.96
CA GLU A 23 -10.03 3.57 -5.24
C GLU A 23 -9.75 4.64 -6.30
N ASN A 24 -8.57 5.26 -6.29
CA ASN A 24 -8.19 6.27 -7.26
C ASN A 24 -7.53 5.70 -8.52
N ASN A 25 -7.48 4.36 -8.66
CA ASN A 25 -6.88 3.66 -9.80
C ASN A 25 -5.46 4.17 -10.14
N VAL A 26 -4.64 4.36 -9.10
CA VAL A 26 -3.31 4.95 -9.25
C VAL A 26 -2.43 4.03 -10.10
N LYS A 27 -1.99 4.55 -11.24
CA LYS A 27 -1.12 3.83 -12.18
C LYS A 27 0.34 4.06 -11.83
N GLY A 28 1.19 3.10 -12.20
CA GLY A 28 2.63 3.23 -12.02
C GLY A 28 3.14 2.85 -10.63
N LEU A 29 2.28 2.46 -9.70
CA LEU A 29 2.65 1.89 -8.40
C LEU A 29 2.17 0.45 -8.30
N ASN A 30 3.04 -0.44 -7.86
CA ASN A 30 2.75 -1.85 -7.60
C ASN A 30 3.09 -2.18 -6.14
N VAL A 31 2.08 -2.41 -5.31
CA VAL A 31 2.31 -2.78 -3.90
C VAL A 31 2.67 -4.27 -3.84
N VAL A 32 3.94 -4.57 -3.57
CA VAL A 32 4.47 -5.95 -3.61
C VAL A 32 4.50 -6.64 -2.25
N ALA A 33 4.47 -5.88 -1.17
CA ALA A 33 4.51 -6.43 0.19
C ALA A 33 3.85 -5.50 1.20
N LEU A 34 3.30 -6.10 2.26
CA LEU A 34 2.80 -5.42 3.44
C LEU A 34 3.50 -6.05 4.66
N ASN A 35 3.98 -5.22 5.59
CA ASN A 35 4.51 -5.66 6.88
C ASN A 35 3.74 -4.96 8.00
N ASP A 36 3.33 -5.71 9.01
CA ASP A 36 2.68 -5.21 10.22
C ASP A 36 3.03 -6.11 11.40
N LEU A 37 2.99 -5.56 12.61
CA LEU A 37 3.34 -6.32 13.81
C LEU A 37 2.15 -7.13 14.37
N GLY A 38 0.93 -6.87 13.87
CA GLY A 38 -0.29 -7.50 14.39
C GLY A 38 -0.61 -7.02 15.80
N SER A 39 -1.89 -6.77 16.07
CA SER A 39 -2.44 -6.58 17.42
C SER A 39 -3.81 -7.21 17.46
#